data_AF-A0A7D5Z7Z8-F1
#
_entry.id   AF-A0A7D5Z7Z8-F1
#
_cell.length_a   1.000
_cell.length_b   1.000
_cell.length_c   1.000
_cell.angle_alpha   90.00
_cell.angle_beta   90.00
_cell.angle_gamma   90.00
#
_symmetry.space_group_name_H-M   'P 1'
#
loop_
_entity.id
_entity.type
_entity.pdbx_description
1 polymer ?
#
loop_
_entity_poly.entity_id
_entity_poly.type
_entity_poly.pdbx_seq_one_letter_code
_entity_poly.pdbx_strand_id
1 'polypeptide(L)'
;MDKVYTKSLHPVGFGRPLYHAAPNLQPGHCGYFDINGHWHLIIDLSADLPKDTKLVTEPPVQLGPVYGETMKWTKCNAEAEIRIGNLPPKAGFSLGFTTTKSECGLLLTDPVQYRAYEPDEPFRDWVKEHGREKISQLKFDDPVSDHGLFLVTQVYCTTHCKVAAVLGANKELSVQCTGSALDGQKLSGKGNWGMITGAGVSQEFKAEDGIEYTVFAGGWWYKPSWVFWPFRPFNPIVLRMPEAVQQEVDRTQERCVGDETMKDRNGALEKWTHESPVGG
;
A
#
# COMPACT_ATOMS: atom_id res chain seq x y z
N MET A 1 -14.88 3.93 -0.63
CA MET A 1 -13.91 3.33 -1.58
C MET A 1 -12.53 3.21 -0.96
N ASP A 2 -11.99 4.23 -0.30
CA ASP A 2 -10.73 4.12 0.46
C ASP A 2 -10.68 2.91 1.40
N LYS A 3 -11.64 2.75 2.32
CA LYS A 3 -11.69 1.58 3.22
C LYS A 3 -11.64 0.23 2.49
N VAL A 4 -12.27 0.14 1.31
CA VAL A 4 -12.29 -1.08 0.49
C VAL A 4 -10.89 -1.35 -0.07
N TYR A 5 -10.32 -0.34 -0.71
CA TYR A 5 -8.97 -0.39 -1.28
C TYR A 5 -7.94 -0.73 -0.20
N THR A 6 -7.94 0.04 0.89
CA THR A 6 -6.97 -0.09 1.97
C THR A 6 -7.06 -1.45 2.64
N LYS A 7 -8.26 -1.93 2.95
CA LYS A 7 -8.47 -3.28 3.53
C LYS A 7 -8.02 -4.39 2.58
N SER A 8 -8.27 -4.25 1.28
CA SER A 8 -7.95 -5.28 0.30
C SER A 8 -6.46 -5.42 0.01
N LEU A 9 -5.71 -4.32 0.08
CA LEU A 9 -4.27 -4.31 -0.19
C LEU A 9 -3.41 -4.41 1.09
N HIS A 10 -4.00 -4.25 2.28
CA HIS A 10 -3.30 -4.43 3.55
C HIS A 10 -2.56 -5.79 3.66
N PRO A 11 -3.13 -6.93 3.22
CA PRO A 11 -2.43 -8.22 3.28
C PRO A 11 -1.18 -8.32 2.38
N VAL A 12 -0.99 -7.40 1.43
CA VAL A 12 0.16 -7.43 0.51
C VAL A 12 1.48 -7.17 1.25
N GLY A 13 1.45 -6.52 2.42
CA GLY A 13 2.61 -6.41 3.30
C GLY A 13 3.53 -5.21 3.06
N PHE A 14 3.24 -4.35 2.09
CA PHE A 14 3.95 -3.06 1.88
C PHE A 14 3.54 -1.96 2.88
N GLY A 15 3.01 -2.28 4.06
CA GLY A 15 2.48 -1.28 5.00
C GLY A 15 1.09 -0.78 4.60
N ARG A 16 0.75 0.47 4.96
CA ARG A 16 -0.58 1.05 4.70
C ARG A 16 -0.69 1.50 3.24
N PRO A 17 -1.54 0.85 2.42
CA PRO A 17 -1.89 1.35 1.08
C PRO A 17 -2.64 2.69 1.18
N LEU A 18 -2.36 3.61 0.26
CA LEU A 18 -2.99 4.92 0.19
C LEU A 18 -3.91 5.00 -1.02
N TYR A 19 -5.23 5.11 -0.80
CA TYR A 19 -6.20 5.33 -1.88
C TYR A 19 -6.13 6.76 -2.43
N HIS A 20 -5.89 7.72 -1.55
CA HIS A 20 -5.51 9.08 -1.92
C HIS A 20 -4.00 9.16 -1.79
N ALA A 21 -3.31 9.10 -2.93
CA ALA A 21 -1.86 9.11 -2.91
C ALA A 21 -1.35 10.42 -2.28
N ALA A 22 -0.49 10.32 -1.28
CA ALA A 22 -0.02 11.47 -0.52
C ALA A 22 1.15 12.14 -1.25
N PRO A 23 1.05 13.42 -1.64
CA PRO A 23 2.16 14.12 -2.29
C PRO A 23 3.28 14.37 -1.28
N ASN A 24 4.51 14.06 -1.68
CA ASN A 24 5.74 14.38 -0.93
C ASN A 24 5.77 13.85 0.52
N LEU A 25 5.08 12.75 0.80
CA LEU A 25 5.19 12.08 2.08
C LEU A 25 6.57 11.40 2.17
N GLN A 26 7.33 11.69 3.23
CA GLN A 26 8.68 11.17 3.43
C GLN A 26 8.81 10.46 4.79
N PRO A 27 9.76 9.53 4.93
CA PRO A 27 10.20 9.05 6.23
C PRO A 27 10.59 10.22 7.15
N GLY A 28 10.27 10.12 8.43
CA GLY A 28 10.46 11.19 9.42
C GLY A 28 9.24 12.11 9.59
N HIS A 29 8.30 12.10 8.64
CA HIS A 29 7.06 12.84 8.80
C HIS A 29 6.15 12.19 9.86
N CYS A 30 5.70 13.01 10.79
CA CYS A 30 4.74 12.64 11.83
C CYS A 30 3.44 13.42 11.63
N GLY A 31 2.32 12.72 11.62
CA GLY A 31 1.05 13.27 11.17
C GLY A 31 -0.12 12.34 11.44
N TYR A 32 -1.20 12.46 10.69
CA TYR A 32 -2.33 11.54 10.75
C TYR A 32 -2.99 11.39 9.38
N PHE A 33 -3.79 10.33 9.22
CA PHE A 33 -4.68 10.15 8.08
C PHE A 33 -6.10 10.48 8.50
N ASP A 34 -6.78 11.38 7.81
CA ASP A 34 -8.17 11.74 8.11
C ASP A 34 -9.16 10.61 7.72
N ILE A 35 -10.46 10.84 7.96
CA ILE A 35 -11.52 9.87 7.62
C ILE A 35 -11.60 9.53 6.13
N ASN A 36 -11.11 10.42 5.27
CA ASN A 36 -11.06 10.25 3.83
C ASN A 36 -9.74 9.61 3.37
N GLY A 37 -8.77 9.41 4.28
CA GLY A 37 -7.47 8.84 3.97
C GLY A 37 -6.44 9.88 3.48
N HIS A 38 -6.71 11.17 3.60
CA HIS A 38 -5.70 12.20 3.29
C HIS A 38 -4.68 12.32 4.42
N TRP A 39 -3.43 12.47 4.02
CA TRP A 39 -2.33 12.72 4.95
C TRP A 39 -2.30 14.18 5.42
N HIS A 40 -2.12 14.37 6.73
CA HIS A 40 -1.93 15.67 7.35
C HIS A 40 -0.64 15.66 8.18
N LEU A 41 0.35 16.46 7.76
CA LEU A 41 1.61 16.61 8.48
C LEU A 41 1.41 17.45 9.74
N ILE A 42 1.94 16.98 10.88
CA ILE A 42 2.01 17.73 12.13
C ILE A 42 3.42 18.27 12.34
N ILE A 43 4.42 17.40 12.19
CA ILE A 43 5.82 17.73 12.41
C ILE A 43 6.70 16.85 11.54
N ASP A 44 7.79 17.42 11.03
CA ASP A 44 8.87 16.67 10.40
C ASP A 44 9.98 16.44 11.42
N LEU A 45 10.28 15.18 11.70
CA LEU A 45 11.32 14.76 12.63
C LEU A 45 12.65 14.46 11.95
N SER A 46 12.75 14.66 10.62
CA SER A 46 13.97 14.35 9.84
C SER A 46 15.22 15.07 10.35
N ALA A 47 15.06 16.27 10.92
CA ALA A 47 16.15 17.06 11.51
C ALA A 47 16.48 16.67 12.96
N ASP A 48 15.53 16.05 13.67
CA ASP A 48 15.66 15.66 15.08
C ASP A 48 16.20 14.22 15.24
N LEU A 49 16.68 13.63 14.15
CA LEU A 49 17.10 12.23 14.14
C LEU A 49 18.40 11.99 14.86
N PRO A 50 18.50 10.85 15.56
CA PRO A 50 19.79 10.34 16.01
C PRO A 50 20.76 10.22 14.84
N LYS A 51 22.03 10.56 15.08
CA LYS A 51 23.08 10.61 14.05
C LYS A 51 23.37 9.25 13.38
N ASP A 52 22.98 8.18 14.05
CA ASP A 52 23.10 6.79 13.63
C ASP A 52 21.95 6.33 12.72
N THR A 53 20.83 7.05 12.69
CA THR A 53 19.72 6.78 11.78
C THR A 53 20.05 7.31 10.38
N LYS A 54 20.04 6.44 9.37
CA LYS A 54 20.31 6.82 7.97
C LYS A 54 19.09 6.59 7.10
N LEU A 55 18.83 7.55 6.22
CA LEU A 55 17.84 7.40 5.17
C LEU A 55 18.44 6.50 4.09
N VAL A 56 17.88 5.32 3.93
CA VAL A 56 18.18 4.38 2.86
C VAL A 56 17.22 4.68 1.71
N THR A 57 17.76 4.69 0.49
CA THR A 57 16.98 4.83 -0.74
C THR A 57 17.43 3.75 -1.69
N GLU A 58 16.49 2.94 -2.15
CA GLU A 58 16.76 1.85 -3.07
C GLU A 58 16.51 2.28 -4.53
N PRO A 59 17.12 1.57 -5.50
CA PRO A 59 16.78 1.75 -6.91
C PRO A 59 15.29 1.53 -7.16
N PRO A 60 14.65 2.28 -8.08
CA PRO A 60 13.24 2.08 -8.39
C PRO A 60 12.93 0.66 -8.88
N VAL A 61 11.86 0.07 -8.35
CA VAL A 61 11.41 -1.29 -8.65
C VAL A 61 10.05 -1.26 -9.34
N GLN A 62 9.85 -2.16 -10.29
CA GLN A 62 8.57 -2.33 -10.95
C GLN A 62 7.72 -3.38 -10.22
N LEU A 63 6.68 -2.94 -9.52
CA LEU A 63 5.80 -3.84 -8.75
C LEU A 63 4.83 -4.64 -9.63
N GLY A 64 4.40 -4.05 -10.75
CA GLY A 64 3.28 -4.57 -11.54
C GLY A 64 1.92 -4.31 -10.88
N PRO A 65 0.85 -4.96 -11.36
CA PRO A 65 -0.47 -4.82 -10.77
C PRO A 65 -0.50 -5.41 -9.37
N VAL A 66 -0.78 -4.58 -8.38
CA VAL A 66 -0.98 -4.99 -6.99
C VAL A 66 -2.47 -5.00 -6.72
N TYR A 67 -3.04 -6.17 -6.39
CA TYR A 67 -4.47 -6.33 -6.16
C TYR A 67 -4.74 -7.25 -4.96
N GLY A 68 -5.91 -7.09 -4.35
CA GLY A 68 -6.31 -7.89 -3.20
C GLY A 68 -6.67 -9.33 -3.58
N GLU A 69 -6.61 -10.24 -2.59
CA GLU A 69 -6.77 -11.70 -2.75
C GLU A 69 -8.08 -12.14 -3.41
N THR A 70 -9.11 -11.30 -3.34
CA THR A 70 -10.44 -11.58 -3.90
C THR A 70 -10.54 -11.26 -5.39
N MET A 71 -9.47 -10.80 -6.05
CA MET A 71 -9.44 -10.46 -7.47
C MET A 71 -8.62 -11.47 -8.28
N LYS A 72 -9.16 -11.86 -9.44
CA LYS A 72 -8.48 -12.66 -10.44
C LYS A 72 -8.24 -11.81 -11.67
N TRP A 73 -7.16 -12.07 -12.40
CA TRP A 73 -6.90 -11.42 -13.67
C TRP A 73 -7.00 -12.42 -14.82
N THR A 74 -7.31 -11.91 -16.01
CA THR A 74 -7.37 -12.67 -17.25
C THR A 74 -6.85 -11.80 -18.40
N LYS A 75 -6.18 -12.40 -19.37
CA LYS A 75 -5.79 -11.71 -20.60
C LYS A 75 -7.00 -11.67 -21.55
N CYS A 76 -7.45 -10.48 -21.93
CA CYS A 76 -8.46 -10.31 -22.95
C CYS A 76 -7.75 -10.22 -24.32
N ASN A 77 -7.98 -11.20 -25.18
CA ASN A 77 -7.39 -11.26 -26.52
C ASN A 77 -8.09 -10.27 -27.46
N ALA A 78 -7.77 -8.99 -27.34
CA ALA A 78 -7.92 -8.04 -28.42
C ALA A 78 -6.51 -7.66 -28.89
N GLU A 79 -6.00 -8.40 -29.88
CA GLU A 79 -4.83 -7.99 -30.68
C GLU A 79 -5.24 -6.84 -31.61
N ALA A 80 -5.66 -5.74 -31.02
CA ALA A 80 -5.81 -4.49 -31.73
C ALA A 80 -4.58 -3.64 -31.38
N GLU A 81 -4.06 -2.89 -32.33
CA GLU A 81 -3.22 -1.73 -32.01
C GLU A 81 -4.05 -0.76 -31.17
N ILE A 82 -4.12 -0.98 -29.86
CA ILE A 82 -4.81 -0.07 -28.95
C ILE A 82 -3.94 1.17 -28.87
N ARG A 83 -4.43 2.28 -29.41
CA ARG A 83 -3.82 3.60 -29.17
C ARG A 83 -4.00 3.95 -27.70
N ILE A 84 -2.97 3.70 -26.89
CA ILE A 84 -2.93 4.09 -25.48
C ILE A 84 -2.57 5.60 -25.42
N GLY A 85 -3.55 6.47 -25.65
CA GLY A 85 -3.39 7.93 -25.50
C GLY A 85 -2.12 8.51 -26.16
N ASN A 86 -1.43 9.43 -25.47
CA ASN A 86 -0.22 10.12 -25.93
C ASN A 86 1.05 9.24 -26.08
N LEU A 87 0.93 7.91 -26.06
CA LEU A 87 2.05 6.99 -26.22
C LEU A 87 2.17 6.50 -27.68
N PRO A 88 3.39 6.23 -28.18
CA PRO A 88 3.59 5.66 -29.50
C PRO A 88 2.79 4.35 -29.67
N PRO A 89 2.20 4.09 -30.85
CA PRO A 89 1.47 2.86 -31.10
C PRO A 89 2.40 1.66 -30.91
N LYS A 90 2.18 0.92 -29.82
CA LYS A 90 2.75 -0.40 -29.55
C LYS A 90 1.60 -1.40 -29.57
N ALA A 91 1.89 -2.65 -29.92
CA ALA A 91 0.92 -3.73 -29.74
C ALA A 91 0.43 -3.73 -28.28
N GLY A 92 -0.86 -3.47 -28.11
CA GLY A 92 -1.53 -3.39 -26.83
C GLY A 92 -2.54 -4.52 -26.69
N PHE A 93 -2.94 -4.79 -25.45
CA PHE A 93 -4.03 -5.70 -25.14
C PHE A 93 -4.75 -5.18 -23.88
N SER A 94 -5.84 -5.82 -23.50
CA SER A 94 -6.53 -5.50 -22.25
C SER A 94 -6.39 -6.64 -21.25
N LEU A 95 -6.23 -6.29 -19.99
CA LEU A 95 -6.29 -7.21 -18.86
C LEU A 95 -7.64 -7.03 -18.17
N GLY A 96 -8.39 -8.12 -18.04
CA GLY A 96 -9.63 -8.17 -17.24
C GLY A 96 -9.30 -8.54 -15.81
N PHE A 97 -9.77 -7.75 -14.84
CA PHE A 97 -9.64 -7.98 -13.41
C PHE A 97 -11.02 -8.18 -12.81
N THR A 98 -11.33 -9.39 -12.35
CA THR A 98 -12.67 -9.78 -11.90
C THR A 98 -12.67 -10.09 -10.41
N THR A 99 -13.59 -9.47 -9.66
CA THR A 99 -13.81 -9.77 -8.24
C THR A 99 -14.54 -11.10 -8.08
N THR A 100 -14.13 -11.91 -7.11
CA THR A 100 -14.68 -13.27 -6.91
C THR A 100 -15.77 -13.35 -5.84
N LYS A 101 -15.77 -12.47 -4.83
CA LYS A 101 -16.66 -12.60 -3.66
C LYS A 101 -17.34 -11.31 -3.22
N SER A 102 -16.60 -10.22 -3.05
CA SER A 102 -17.13 -9.06 -2.35
C SER A 102 -16.56 -7.76 -2.87
N GLU A 103 -15.30 -7.50 -2.61
CA GLU A 103 -14.70 -6.19 -2.79
C GLU A 103 -13.20 -6.38 -3.03
N CYS A 104 -12.61 -5.49 -3.83
CA CYS A 104 -11.17 -5.52 -4.05
C CYS A 104 -10.65 -4.16 -4.52
N GLY A 105 -9.39 -3.90 -4.18
CA GLY A 105 -8.58 -2.80 -4.68
C GLY A 105 -7.59 -3.27 -5.72
N LEU A 106 -7.26 -2.38 -6.64
CA LEU A 106 -6.23 -2.55 -7.66
C LEU A 106 -5.35 -1.30 -7.66
N LEU A 107 -4.05 -1.51 -7.62
CA LEU A 107 -3.02 -0.48 -7.73
C LEU A 107 -2.14 -0.81 -8.93
N LEU A 108 -2.00 0.17 -9.81
CA LEU A 108 -1.08 0.15 -10.94
C LEU A 108 -0.11 1.31 -10.75
N THR A 109 1.19 1.04 -10.90
CA THR A 109 2.23 2.04 -10.65
C THR A 109 3.27 2.03 -11.75
N ASP A 110 3.80 3.21 -12.06
CA ASP A 110 5.14 3.35 -12.63
C ASP A 110 6.19 2.90 -11.60
N PRO A 111 7.47 2.71 -12.00
CA PRO A 111 8.52 2.26 -11.08
C PRO A 111 8.49 3.01 -9.75
N VAL A 112 8.48 2.23 -8.67
CA VAL A 112 8.30 2.72 -7.32
C VAL A 112 9.65 2.80 -6.64
N GLN A 113 9.98 3.96 -6.09
CA GLN A 113 11.16 4.16 -5.28
C GLN A 113 10.85 3.92 -3.81
N TYR A 114 11.62 3.04 -3.19
CA TYR A 114 11.56 2.78 -1.75
C TYR A 114 12.52 3.70 -1.00
N ARG A 115 12.03 4.29 0.09
CA ARG A 115 12.83 5.09 1.03
C ARG A 115 12.45 4.71 2.46
N ALA A 116 13.44 4.49 3.31
CA ALA A 116 13.20 4.16 4.71
C ALA A 116 14.35 4.62 5.61
N TYR A 117 14.05 4.82 6.89
CA TYR A 117 15.09 4.96 7.89
C TYR A 117 15.45 3.62 8.51
N GLU A 118 16.75 3.33 8.55
CA GLU A 118 17.31 2.13 9.17
C GLU A 118 18.43 2.53 10.15
N PRO A 119 18.38 2.08 11.43
CA PRO A 119 17.26 1.45 12.12
C PRO A 119 16.06 2.38 12.32
N ASP A 120 14.84 1.84 12.38
CA ASP A 120 13.60 2.60 12.61
C ASP A 120 13.19 2.67 14.09
N GLU A 121 13.87 1.91 14.95
CA GLU A 121 13.67 1.85 16.39
C GLU A 121 13.71 3.23 17.09
N PRO A 122 14.60 4.17 16.72
CA PRO A 122 14.65 5.45 17.43
C PRO A 122 13.38 6.30 17.22
N PHE A 123 12.70 6.13 16.08
CA PHE A 123 11.40 6.78 15.83
C PHE A 123 10.33 6.25 16.78
N ARG A 124 10.32 4.94 17.03
CA ARG A 124 9.41 4.31 17.98
C ARG A 124 9.63 4.87 19.38
N ASP A 125 10.88 4.96 19.80
CA ASP A 125 11.22 5.38 21.15
C ASP A 125 10.90 6.88 21.34
N TRP A 126 11.16 7.70 20.31
CA TRP A 126 10.72 9.10 20.28
C TRP A 126 9.20 9.24 20.42
N VAL A 127 8.39 8.45 19.69
CA VAL A 127 6.91 8.49 19.78
C VAL A 127 6.43 8.07 21.17
N LYS A 128 7.08 7.08 21.79
CA LYS A 128 6.74 6.65 23.15
C LYS A 128 7.01 7.74 24.18
N GLU A 129 8.14 8.41 24.06
CA GLU A 129 8.58 9.43 25.02
C GLU A 129 7.82 10.76 24.85
N HIS A 130 7.67 11.24 23.61
CA HIS A 130 7.20 12.58 23.31
C HIS A 130 5.79 12.63 22.70
N GLY A 131 5.28 11.51 22.17
CA GLY A 131 4.03 11.49 21.40
C GLY A 131 2.83 11.99 22.19
N ARG A 132 2.73 11.65 23.48
CA ARG A 132 1.64 12.13 24.35
C ARG A 132 1.69 13.65 24.54
N GLU A 133 2.86 14.20 24.81
CA GLU A 133 3.03 15.65 24.99
C GLU A 133 2.68 16.37 23.70
N LYS A 134 3.24 15.91 22.57
CA LYS A 134 2.97 16.49 21.25
C LYS A 134 1.49 16.46 20.90
N ILE A 135 0.80 15.34 21.11
CA ILE A 135 -0.65 15.27 20.91
C ILE A 135 -1.41 16.23 21.84
N SER A 136 -0.99 16.37 23.10
CA SER A 136 -1.66 17.29 24.03
C SER A 136 -1.44 18.78 23.72
N GLN A 137 -0.38 19.11 22.98
CA GLN A 137 -0.10 20.48 22.51
C GLN A 137 -0.95 20.85 21.28
N LEU A 138 -1.45 19.86 20.54
CA LEU A 138 -2.39 20.07 19.46
C LEU A 138 -3.76 20.40 20.08
N LYS A 139 -4.31 21.57 19.75
CA LYS A 139 -5.49 22.13 20.43
C LYS A 139 -6.72 21.24 20.26
N PHE A 140 -7.51 21.10 21.34
CA PHE A 140 -8.68 20.24 21.61
C PHE A 140 -9.84 20.10 20.58
N ASP A 141 -9.71 20.59 19.35
CA ASP A 141 -10.58 20.22 18.20
C ASP A 141 -9.85 19.23 17.26
N ASP A 142 -8.87 18.49 17.80
CA ASP A 142 -7.80 17.87 17.03
C ASP A 142 -8.21 16.52 16.40
N PRO A 143 -8.24 16.41 15.06
CA PRO A 143 -8.54 15.15 14.36
C PRO A 143 -7.61 13.99 14.77
N VAL A 144 -6.46 14.27 15.37
CA VAL A 144 -5.50 13.26 15.87
C VAL A 144 -6.07 12.42 17.00
N SER A 145 -6.98 12.92 17.84
CA SER A 145 -7.62 12.10 18.88
C SER A 145 -8.45 10.97 18.27
N ASP A 146 -9.06 11.24 17.11
CA ASP A 146 -9.95 10.32 16.41
C ASP A 146 -9.17 9.36 15.51
N HIS A 147 -8.10 9.85 14.88
CA HIS A 147 -7.33 9.13 13.86
C HIS A 147 -6.04 8.47 14.37
N GLY A 148 -5.51 8.95 15.49
CA GLY A 148 -4.18 8.57 16.00
C GLY A 148 -3.05 9.22 15.21
N LEU A 149 -1.92 9.38 15.88
CA LEU A 149 -0.66 9.84 15.30
C LEU A 149 -0.01 8.70 14.51
N PHE A 150 0.54 9.01 13.35
CA PHE A 150 1.29 8.10 12.52
C PHE A 150 2.66 8.71 12.23
N LEU A 151 3.72 7.99 12.56
CA LEU A 151 5.08 8.35 12.23
C LEU A 151 5.55 7.47 11.08
N VAL A 152 5.77 8.11 9.94
CA VAL A 152 6.24 7.44 8.72
C VAL A 152 7.73 7.14 8.88
N THR A 153 8.10 5.88 8.76
CA THR A 153 9.52 5.45 8.75
C THR A 153 9.94 4.92 7.40
N GLN A 154 8.98 4.64 6.52
CA GLN A 154 9.21 4.04 5.21
C GLN A 154 8.08 4.38 4.24
N VAL A 155 8.44 4.60 2.98
CA VAL A 155 7.51 4.97 1.91
C VAL A 155 7.87 4.28 0.59
N TYR A 156 6.82 4.04 -0.21
CA TYR A 156 6.90 3.63 -1.60
C TYR A 156 6.33 4.76 -2.46
N CYS A 157 7.20 5.43 -3.21
CA CYS A 157 6.87 6.62 -3.98
C CYS A 157 6.92 6.36 -5.47
N THR A 158 6.01 6.94 -6.24
CA THR A 158 5.99 6.84 -7.70
C THR A 158 5.56 8.18 -8.30
N THR A 159 5.96 8.43 -9.54
CA THR A 159 5.54 9.61 -10.30
C THR A 159 4.15 9.43 -10.90
N HIS A 160 3.68 8.20 -11.06
CA HIS A 160 2.38 7.93 -11.67
C HIS A 160 1.76 6.67 -11.08
N CYS A 161 0.51 6.78 -10.64
CA CYS A 161 -0.25 5.62 -10.21
C CYS A 161 -1.73 5.72 -10.59
N LYS A 162 -2.36 4.56 -10.67
CA LYS A 162 -3.80 4.41 -10.82
C LYS A 162 -4.28 3.49 -9.73
N VAL A 163 -5.29 3.95 -9.01
CA VAL A 163 -5.97 3.16 -7.98
C VAL A 163 -7.38 2.89 -8.43
N ALA A 164 -7.89 1.70 -8.14
CA ALA A 164 -9.29 1.38 -8.34
C ALA A 164 -9.83 0.61 -7.13
N ALA A 165 -11.08 0.85 -6.80
CA ALA A 165 -11.82 0.08 -5.81
C ALA A 165 -13.12 -0.43 -6.42
N VAL A 166 -13.38 -1.71 -6.22
CA VAL A 166 -14.55 -2.42 -6.76
C VAL A 166 -15.36 -3.00 -5.63
N LEU A 167 -16.67 -2.82 -5.70
CA LEU A 167 -17.66 -3.38 -4.79
C LEU A 167 -18.60 -4.32 -5.54
N GLY A 168 -18.89 -5.47 -4.95
CA GLY A 168 -19.69 -6.55 -5.51
C GLY A 168 -18.86 -7.72 -6.03
N ALA A 169 -19.46 -8.92 -6.04
CA ALA A 169 -18.94 -10.11 -6.69
C ALA A 169 -19.10 -10.03 -8.22
N ASN A 170 -18.23 -10.73 -8.95
CA ASN A 170 -18.25 -10.86 -10.41
C ASN A 170 -18.30 -9.50 -11.12
N LYS A 171 -17.63 -8.51 -10.54
CA LYS A 171 -17.45 -7.19 -11.14
C LYS A 171 -16.10 -7.16 -11.82
N GLU A 172 -16.07 -6.65 -13.03
CA GLU A 172 -14.90 -6.65 -13.88
C GLU A 172 -14.40 -5.22 -14.11
N LEU A 173 -13.10 -5.04 -13.94
CA LEU A 173 -12.32 -3.92 -14.43
C LEU A 173 -11.54 -4.36 -15.66
N SER A 174 -11.40 -3.50 -16.66
CA SER A 174 -10.51 -3.73 -17.79
C SER A 174 -9.42 -2.67 -17.83
N VAL A 175 -8.17 -3.11 -17.92
CA VAL A 175 -6.99 -2.26 -17.94
C VAL A 175 -6.27 -2.44 -19.26
N GLN A 176 -6.15 -1.36 -20.03
CA GLN A 176 -5.35 -1.38 -21.25
C GLN A 176 -3.86 -1.41 -20.90
N CYS A 177 -3.06 -2.19 -21.61
CA CYS A 177 -1.62 -2.25 -21.37
C CYS A 177 -0.82 -2.58 -22.63
N THR A 178 0.47 -2.28 -22.59
CA THR A 178 1.42 -2.60 -23.68
C THR A 178 1.89 -4.05 -23.59
N GLY A 179 2.37 -4.62 -24.72
CA GLY A 179 2.93 -5.98 -24.81
C GLY A 179 3.88 -6.42 -23.69
N SER A 180 4.67 -5.50 -23.13
CA SER A 180 5.63 -5.81 -22.04
C SER A 180 4.98 -6.13 -20.69
N ALA A 181 3.69 -5.81 -20.49
CA ALA A 181 2.95 -6.04 -19.25
C ALA A 181 2.74 -7.53 -18.92
N LEU A 182 3.09 -8.41 -19.86
CA LEU A 182 3.20 -9.84 -19.66
C LEU A 182 4.63 -10.29 -19.89
N ASP A 183 5.11 -11.17 -19.02
CA ASP A 183 6.29 -12.01 -19.25
C ASP A 183 5.80 -13.46 -19.42
N GLY A 184 5.66 -13.90 -20.67
CA GLY A 184 4.94 -15.12 -21.01
C GLY A 184 3.45 -15.03 -20.64
N GLN A 185 3.01 -15.84 -19.67
CA GLN A 185 1.64 -15.85 -19.13
C GLN A 185 1.53 -15.17 -17.76
N LYS A 186 2.58 -14.48 -17.31
CA LYS A 186 2.62 -13.84 -15.99
C LYS A 186 2.47 -12.34 -16.13
N LEU A 187 1.76 -11.71 -15.19
CA LEU A 187 1.78 -10.24 -15.06
C LEU A 187 3.20 -9.81 -14.73
N SER A 188 3.73 -8.89 -15.52
CA SER A 188 5.03 -8.30 -15.27
C SER A 188 4.85 -6.92 -14.63
N GLY A 189 5.90 -6.46 -13.95
CA GLY A 189 6.03 -5.05 -13.57
C GLY A 189 6.32 -4.11 -14.74
N LYS A 190 6.63 -4.67 -15.92
CA LYS A 190 7.18 -3.95 -17.08
C LYS A 190 6.06 -3.45 -17.97
N GLY A 191 5.99 -2.16 -18.21
CA GLY A 191 5.11 -1.61 -19.26
C GLY A 191 4.19 -0.53 -18.76
N ASN A 192 3.41 -0.01 -19.70
CA ASN A 192 2.58 1.16 -19.44
C ASN A 192 1.15 0.72 -19.18
N TRP A 193 0.60 1.18 -18.05
CA TRP A 193 -0.77 0.96 -17.65
C TRP A 193 -1.65 2.06 -18.21
N GLY A 194 -2.54 1.70 -19.13
CA GLY A 194 -3.50 2.56 -19.80
C GLY A 194 -4.74 2.83 -18.96
N MET A 195 -5.85 3.15 -19.61
CA MET A 195 -7.10 3.50 -18.94
C MET A 195 -7.68 2.29 -18.18
N ILE A 196 -8.20 2.55 -16.98
CA ILE A 196 -9.04 1.61 -16.25
C ILE A 196 -10.50 1.88 -16.64
N THR A 197 -11.21 0.83 -17.05
CA THR A 197 -12.63 0.87 -17.42
C THR A 197 -13.39 -0.24 -16.70
N GLY A 198 -14.73 -0.20 -16.74
CA GLY A 198 -15.57 -1.23 -16.13
C GLY A 198 -16.17 -0.81 -14.79
N ALA A 199 -16.37 -1.79 -13.91
CA ALA A 199 -17.09 -1.60 -12.65
C ALA A 199 -16.19 -1.11 -11.52
N GLY A 200 -16.60 -0.04 -10.83
CA GLY A 200 -15.89 0.48 -9.66
C GLY A 200 -15.60 1.97 -9.78
N VAL A 201 -14.75 2.48 -8.90
CA VAL A 201 -14.26 3.86 -8.93
C VAL A 201 -12.75 3.83 -9.04
N SER A 202 -12.23 4.41 -10.11
CA SER A 202 -10.80 4.57 -10.34
C SER A 202 -10.37 6.03 -10.24
N GLN A 203 -9.13 6.25 -9.78
CA GLN A 203 -8.47 7.55 -9.79
C GLN A 203 -7.07 7.38 -10.38
N GLU A 204 -6.60 8.41 -11.07
CA GLU A 204 -5.27 8.50 -11.64
C GLU A 204 -4.54 9.68 -11.01
N PHE A 205 -3.34 9.43 -10.50
CA PHE A 205 -2.46 10.44 -9.91
C PHE A 205 -1.20 10.49 -10.74
N LYS A 206 -0.95 11.64 -11.37
CA LYS A 206 0.25 11.89 -12.17
C LYS A 206 0.99 13.07 -11.60
N ALA A 207 2.27 12.89 -11.32
CA ALA A 207 3.14 13.89 -10.77
C ALA A 207 3.26 15.08 -11.72
N GLU A 208 3.14 16.28 -11.17
CA GLU A 208 3.66 17.50 -11.77
C GLU A 208 5.12 17.68 -11.33
N ASP A 209 5.87 18.56 -12.01
CA ASP A 209 7.31 18.70 -11.82
C ASP A 209 7.71 18.82 -10.34
N GLY A 210 8.50 17.86 -9.86
CA GLY A 210 9.05 17.83 -8.50
C GLY A 210 8.13 17.22 -7.42
N ILE A 211 6.97 16.64 -7.79
CA ILE A 211 6.09 15.94 -6.85
C ILE A 211 6.22 14.43 -7.03
N GLU A 212 6.26 13.69 -5.93
CA GLU A 212 6.10 12.23 -5.95
C GLU A 212 4.90 11.83 -5.10
N TYR A 213 4.21 10.78 -5.54
CA TYR A 213 3.04 10.24 -4.85
C TYR A 213 3.42 9.00 -4.06
N THR A 214 3.14 9.01 -2.76
CA THR A 214 3.28 7.81 -1.93
C THR A 214 2.07 6.91 -2.10
N VAL A 215 2.31 5.65 -2.47
CA VAL A 215 1.29 4.61 -2.66
C VAL A 215 1.21 3.65 -1.49
N PHE A 216 2.32 3.48 -0.76
CA PHE A 216 2.34 2.79 0.53
C PHE A 216 3.19 3.55 1.54
N ALA A 217 2.71 3.61 2.78
CA ALA A 217 3.44 4.18 3.90
C ALA A 217 3.49 3.18 5.06
N GLY A 218 4.67 2.98 5.64
CA GLY A 218 4.85 2.20 6.84
C GLY A 218 5.43 3.01 7.98
N GLY A 219 5.32 2.46 9.19
CA GLY A 219 5.86 3.07 10.39
C GLY A 219 5.00 2.82 11.62
N TRP A 220 5.01 3.79 12.53
CA TRP A 220 4.47 3.62 13.88
C TRP A 220 3.16 4.36 14.04
N TRP A 221 2.11 3.63 14.42
CA TRP A 221 0.82 4.23 14.75
C TRP A 221 0.58 4.26 16.26
N TYR A 222 0.18 5.42 16.73
CA TYR A 222 -0.10 5.69 18.13
C TYR A 222 -1.46 6.37 18.26
N LYS A 223 -2.42 5.70 18.90
CA LYS A 223 -3.69 6.31 19.29
C LYS A 223 -3.76 6.41 20.81
N PRO A 224 -3.84 7.62 21.40
CA PRO A 224 -3.99 7.76 22.83
C PRO A 224 -5.34 7.17 23.27
N SER A 225 -5.33 6.24 24.22
CA SER A 225 -6.57 5.82 24.89
C SER A 225 -6.88 6.82 26.01
N TRP A 226 -7.99 7.54 25.91
CA TRP A 226 -8.47 8.48 26.92
C TRP A 226 -9.07 7.79 28.17
N VAL A 227 -8.79 6.48 28.36
CA VAL A 227 -9.23 5.75 29.54
C VAL A 227 -8.23 6.05 30.66
N PHE A 228 -8.67 6.92 31.58
CA PHE A 228 -8.00 7.40 32.80
C PHE A 228 -7.52 6.28 33.74
N TRP A 229 -6.52 5.48 33.37
CA TRP A 229 -5.92 4.48 34.27
C TRP A 229 -4.38 4.55 34.22
N PRO A 230 -3.69 4.90 35.32
CA PRO A 230 -2.24 5.13 35.34
C PRO A 230 -1.38 3.87 35.21
N PHE A 231 -1.97 2.70 34.93
CA PHE A 231 -1.29 1.40 34.99
C PHE A 231 -1.38 0.54 33.72
N ARG A 232 -1.84 1.06 32.57
CA ARG A 232 -1.76 0.27 31.33
C ARG A 232 -0.38 0.43 30.67
N PRO A 233 0.35 -0.67 30.42
CA PRO A 233 1.58 -0.61 29.63
C PRO A 233 1.27 -0.14 28.21
N PHE A 234 2.14 0.76 27.74
CA PHE A 234 2.11 1.40 26.43
C PHE A 234 2.52 0.42 25.33
N ASN A 235 1.60 0.11 24.41
CA ASN A 235 1.92 -0.71 23.23
C ASN A 235 1.52 0.04 21.94
N PRO A 236 2.45 0.73 21.25
CA PRO A 236 2.18 1.22 19.90
C PRO A 236 1.87 0.04 18.97
N ILE A 237 0.89 0.19 18.07
CA ILE A 237 0.64 -0.85 17.06
C ILE A 237 1.69 -0.67 15.98
N VAL A 238 2.42 -1.75 15.75
CA VAL A 238 3.48 -1.82 14.76
C VAL A 238 2.85 -2.11 13.40
N LEU A 239 2.90 -1.14 12.49
CA LEU A 239 2.63 -1.37 11.07
C LEU A 239 3.98 -1.49 10.36
N ARG A 240 4.77 -2.50 10.77
CA ARG A 240 6.04 -2.82 10.12
C ARG A 240 5.78 -3.60 8.84
N MET A 241 6.58 -3.28 7.83
CA MET A 241 6.70 -4.13 6.65
C MET A 241 7.54 -5.35 7.03
N PRO A 242 7.21 -6.56 6.56
CA PRO A 242 8.09 -7.71 6.70
C PRO A 242 9.36 -7.52 5.85
N GLU A 243 10.56 -7.74 6.41
CA GLU A 243 11.83 -7.77 5.65
C GLU A 243 11.80 -8.82 4.51
N ALA A 244 10.97 -9.85 4.64
CA ALA A 244 10.74 -10.88 3.63
C ALA A 244 10.12 -10.36 2.32
N VAL A 245 9.58 -9.13 2.29
CA VAL A 245 8.94 -8.56 1.08
C VAL A 245 9.97 -8.21 -0.01
N GLN A 246 11.24 -7.99 0.35
CA GLN A 246 12.35 -7.92 -0.61
C GLN A 246 12.49 -9.23 -1.41
N GLN A 247 12.20 -10.38 -0.79
CA GLN A 247 12.17 -11.70 -1.43
C GLN A 247 10.79 -12.06 -1.99
N GLU A 248 9.72 -11.43 -1.53
CA GLU A 248 8.36 -11.67 -2.00
C GLU A 248 8.11 -11.08 -3.40
N VAL A 249 8.91 -10.09 -3.84
CA VAL A 249 8.95 -9.66 -5.27
C VAL A 249 9.40 -10.82 -6.17
N ASP A 250 10.34 -11.66 -5.71
CA ASP A 250 10.73 -12.90 -6.40
C ASP A 250 9.65 -14.00 -6.27
N ARG A 251 8.96 -14.14 -5.12
CA ARG A 251 7.83 -15.10 -4.98
C ARG A 251 6.56 -14.69 -5.73
N THR A 252 6.34 -13.41 -5.97
CA THR A 252 5.19 -12.93 -6.75
C THR A 252 5.34 -13.36 -8.22
N GLN A 253 6.58 -13.56 -8.71
CA GLN A 253 6.82 -14.26 -9.97
C GLN A 253 6.45 -15.75 -9.93
N GLU A 254 6.57 -16.45 -8.79
CA GLU A 254 6.18 -17.85 -8.64
C GLU A 254 4.66 -18.06 -8.55
N ARG A 255 3.92 -17.17 -7.88
CA ARG A 255 2.44 -17.22 -7.81
C ARG A 255 1.73 -17.02 -9.15
N CYS A 256 2.46 -16.61 -10.19
CA CYS A 256 1.95 -16.50 -11.55
C CYS A 256 2.12 -17.78 -12.39
N VAL A 257 2.54 -18.91 -11.80
CA VAL A 257 2.43 -20.21 -12.47
C VAL A 257 1.04 -20.77 -12.20
N GLY A 258 0.22 -20.86 -13.24
CA GLY A 258 -1.08 -21.50 -13.14
C GLY A 258 -0.96 -22.94 -12.68
N ASP A 259 -1.94 -23.40 -11.92
CA ASP A 259 -2.46 -24.73 -12.12
C ASP A 259 -3.97 -24.71 -11.93
N GLU A 260 -4.68 -25.01 -13.02
CA GLU A 260 -6.06 -25.42 -12.98
C GLU A 260 -6.13 -26.81 -12.36
N THR A 261 -6.94 -26.98 -11.30
CA THR A 261 -7.77 -28.19 -11.16
C THR A 261 -8.88 -27.95 -10.13
N MET A 262 -10.13 -28.05 -10.58
CA MET A 262 -11.30 -28.24 -9.72
C MET A 262 -11.26 -29.63 -9.07
N LYS A 263 -11.42 -29.71 -7.75
CA LYS A 263 -12.35 -30.57 -6.98
C LYS A 263 -12.10 -30.42 -5.46
N ASP A 264 -12.87 -31.13 -4.66
CA ASP A 264 -13.81 -30.64 -3.65
C ASP A 264 -13.53 -31.14 -2.22
N ARG A 265 -14.40 -30.71 -1.29
CA ARG A 265 -14.73 -31.32 0.01
C ARG A 265 -13.61 -31.44 1.03
N ASN A 266 -13.53 -30.46 1.94
CA ASN A 266 -13.90 -30.66 3.35
C ASN A 266 -13.78 -29.33 4.10
N GLY A 267 -14.91 -28.89 4.65
CA GLY A 267 -14.94 -27.77 5.58
C GLY A 267 -14.23 -28.13 6.88
N ALA A 268 -13.21 -27.36 7.23
CA ALA A 268 -12.76 -27.16 8.60
C ALA A 268 -12.08 -25.79 8.68
N LEU A 269 -12.59 -24.95 9.57
CA LEU A 269 -12.12 -23.60 9.85
C LEU A 269 -11.81 -23.59 11.35
N GLU A 270 -10.54 -23.78 11.71
CA GLU A 270 -10.02 -23.66 13.09
C GLU A 270 -8.54 -23.29 12.98
N LYS A 271 -7.92 -22.44 13.81
CA LYS A 271 -8.35 -21.54 14.89
C LYS A 271 -7.15 -20.60 15.09
N TRP A 272 -7.40 -19.32 15.37
CA TRP A 272 -6.38 -18.42 15.90
C TRP A 272 -6.07 -18.81 17.35
N THR A 273 -4.81 -19.11 17.67
CA THR A 273 -4.32 -19.06 19.05
C THR A 273 -2.97 -18.37 19.11
N HIS A 274 -3.00 -17.30 19.89
CA HIS A 274 -1.91 -16.58 20.50
C HIS A 274 -1.20 -17.52 21.48
N GLU A 275 0.10 -17.76 21.34
CA GLU A 275 0.95 -18.23 22.45
C GLU A 275 2.35 -17.61 22.30
N SER A 276 2.69 -16.72 23.25
CA SER A 276 4.09 -16.59 23.71
C SER A 276 4.40 -17.79 24.59
N PRO A 277 5.67 -18.22 24.62
CA PRO A 277 6.44 -18.13 25.88
C PRO A 277 7.88 -17.64 25.59
N VAL A 278 8.42 -16.65 26.32
CA VAL A 278 9.06 -16.74 27.65
C VAL A 278 10.10 -17.87 27.76
N GLY A 279 11.37 -17.47 27.80
CA GLY A 279 12.38 -17.86 28.79
C GLY A 279 12.72 -19.34 28.99
N GLY A 280 13.97 -19.66 28.66
CA GLY A 280 14.69 -20.88 29.05
C GLY A 280 16.08 -20.88 28.44
#